data_AF-A0A0R2HBH6-F1
#
_entry.id   AF-A0A0R2HBH6-F1
#
_cell.length_a   1.000
_cell.length_b   1.000
_cell.length_c   1.000
_cell.angle_alpha   90.00
_cell.angle_beta   90.00
_cell.angle_gamma   90.00
#
_symmetry.space_group_name_H-M   'P 1'
#
loop_
_entity.id
_entity.type
_entity.pdbx_description
1 polymer ?
#
loop_
_entity_poly.entity_id
_entity_poly.type
_entity_poly.pdbx_seq_one_letter_code
_entity_poly.pdbx_strand_id
1 'polypeptide(L)'
;MDRELISRTLQNIINISHVWEYDKFSHDQLSEALRNEMLDASSDKPEAQAEIDSILAAHHDAIMNIEHNNIEEESHALFLEALRKWKRDYFL
;
A
#
# COMPACT_ATOMS: atom_id res chain seq x y z
N MET A 1 -3.72 10.89 12.67
CA MET A 1 -3.93 10.82 11.21
C MET A 1 -5.20 10.01 10.96
N ASP A 2 -6.06 10.41 10.03
CA ASP A 2 -7.35 9.74 9.77
C ASP A 2 -7.15 8.46 8.95
N ARG A 3 -7.76 7.33 9.38
CA ARG A 3 -7.70 6.03 8.68
C ARG A 3 -8.20 6.17 7.24
N GLU A 4 -9.27 6.92 7.03
CA GLU A 4 -9.82 7.17 5.70
C GLU A 4 -8.82 7.92 4.81
N LEU A 5 -8.14 8.93 5.37
CA LEU A 5 -7.11 9.68 4.66
C LEU A 5 -5.94 8.78 4.27
N ILE A 6 -5.53 7.86 5.14
CA ILE A 6 -4.47 6.90 4.83
C ILE A 6 -4.91 5.95 3.73
N SER A 7 -6.10 5.34 3.85
CA SER A 7 -6.65 4.46 2.82
C SER A 7 -6.71 5.16 1.45
N ARG A 8 -7.20 6.41 1.40
CA ARG A 8 -7.18 7.21 0.16
C ARG A 8 -5.78 7.45 -0.36
N THR A 9 -4.83 7.72 0.52
CA THR A 9 -3.42 7.95 0.14
C THR A 9 -2.80 6.70 -0.45
N LEU A 10 -3.02 5.53 0.17
CA LEU A 10 -2.55 4.24 -0.33
C LEU A 10 -3.14 3.95 -1.71
N GLN A 11 -4.45 4.13 -1.89
CA GLN A 11 -5.11 3.89 -3.17
C GLN A 11 -4.62 4.83 -4.26
N ASN A 12 -4.42 6.11 -3.92
CA ASN A 12 -3.87 7.09 -4.86
C ASN A 12 -2.47 6.73 -5.36
N ILE A 13 -1.62 6.17 -4.49
CA ILE A 13 -0.27 5.76 -4.87
C ILE A 13 -0.32 4.50 -5.73
N ILE A 14 -1.06 3.48 -5.29
CA ILE A 14 -1.05 2.16 -5.95
C ILE A 14 -1.82 2.22 -7.27
N ASN A 15 -3.04 2.74 -7.24
CA ASN A 15 -3.98 2.68 -8.36
C ASN A 15 -4.90 3.91 -8.40
N ILE A 16 -4.36 5.05 -8.85
CA ILE A 16 -5.09 6.31 -8.97
C ILE A 16 -6.36 6.21 -9.83
N SER A 17 -6.39 5.30 -10.81
CA SER A 17 -7.55 5.05 -11.66
C SER A 17 -8.73 4.46 -10.91
N HIS A 18 -8.49 3.87 -9.73
CA HIS A 18 -9.49 3.27 -8.84
C HIS A 18 -9.53 3.97 -7.48
N VAL A 19 -9.28 5.29 -7.44
CA VAL A 19 -9.21 6.07 -6.18
C VAL A 19 -10.44 5.92 -5.28
N TRP A 20 -11.63 5.69 -5.86
CA TRP A 20 -12.87 5.52 -5.10
C TRP A 20 -12.96 4.20 -4.33
N GLU A 21 -12.08 3.22 -4.62
CA GLU A 21 -12.09 1.90 -3.97
C GLU A 21 -11.23 1.86 -2.71
N TYR A 22 -10.89 3.01 -2.13
CA TYR A 22 -10.03 3.08 -0.95
C TYR A 22 -10.59 2.34 0.28
N ASP A 23 -11.90 2.12 0.34
CA ASP A 23 -12.57 1.43 1.46
C ASP A 23 -12.02 0.01 1.70
N LYS A 24 -11.44 -0.65 0.68
CA LYS A 24 -10.79 -1.96 0.85
C LYS A 24 -9.61 -1.96 1.83
N PHE A 25 -9.02 -0.79 2.09
CA PHE A 25 -7.97 -0.61 3.09
C PHE A 25 -8.50 -0.23 4.48
N SER A 26 -9.82 -0.15 4.67
CA SER A 26 -10.42 0.29 5.93
C SER A 26 -10.70 -0.84 6.90
N HIS A 27 -10.57 -2.09 6.47
CA HIS A 27 -10.85 -3.29 7.27
C HIS A 27 -9.59 -3.90 7.89
N ASP A 28 -9.82 -4.85 8.79
CA ASP A 28 -8.79 -5.80 9.24
C ASP A 28 -8.34 -6.60 8.02
N GLN A 29 -7.05 -6.98 7.93
CA GLN A 29 -6.34 -7.54 6.77
C GLN A 29 -5.79 -6.51 5.76
N LEU A 30 -5.24 -5.40 6.25
CA LEU A 30 -4.66 -4.37 5.37
C LEU A 30 -3.53 -4.92 4.49
N SER A 31 -2.69 -5.80 5.04
CA SER A 31 -1.58 -6.42 4.29
C SER A 31 -2.07 -7.20 3.07
N GLU A 32 -3.14 -7.99 3.22
CA GLU A 32 -3.71 -8.77 2.13
C GLU A 32 -4.38 -7.86 1.08
N ALA A 33 -5.13 -6.85 1.54
CA ALA A 33 -5.75 -5.87 0.66
C ALA A 33 -4.71 -5.11 -0.18
N LEU A 34 -3.61 -4.67 0.44
CA LEU A 34 -2.49 -4.03 -0.26
C LEU A 34 -1.86 -4.95 -1.28
N ARG A 35 -1.61 -6.22 -0.91
CA ARG A 35 -1.01 -7.20 -1.81
C ARG A 35 -1.86 -7.41 -3.05
N ASN A 36 -3.15 -7.65 -2.87
CA ASN A 36 -4.08 -7.87 -3.97
C ASN A 36 -4.16 -6.65 -4.88
N GLU A 37 -4.28 -5.45 -4.32
CA GLU A 37 -4.34 -4.23 -5.13
C GLU A 37 -3.07 -3.97 -5.92
N MET A 38 -1.90 -4.19 -5.31
CA MET A 38 -0.63 -4.03 -6.01
C MET A 38 -0.48 -5.05 -7.13
N LEU A 39 -0.88 -6.31 -6.92
CA LEU A 39 -0.85 -7.36 -7.94
C LEU A 39 -1.83 -7.08 -9.08
N ASP A 40 -3.04 -6.62 -8.78
CA ASP A 40 -4.04 -6.27 -9.78
C ASP A 40 -3.54 -5.09 -10.63
N ALA A 41 -2.98 -4.06 -9.98
CA ALA A 41 -2.38 -2.92 -10.65
C ALA A 41 -1.18 -3.31 -11.52
N SER A 42 -0.39 -4.32 -11.13
CA SER A 42 0.78 -4.81 -11.87
C SER A 42 0.54 -6.13 -12.58
N SER A 43 -0.70 -6.44 -12.96
CA SER A 43 -1.07 -7.73 -13.56
C SER A 43 -0.35 -8.03 -14.89
N ASP A 44 0.14 -7.01 -15.58
CA ASP A 44 0.94 -7.10 -16.81
C ASP A 44 2.46 -7.16 -16.56
N LYS A 45 2.91 -7.09 -15.29
CA LYS A 45 4.32 -7.00 -14.85
C LYS A 45 4.62 -8.06 -13.78
N PRO A 46 4.75 -9.34 -14.16
CA PRO A 46 4.98 -10.44 -13.21
C PRO A 46 6.26 -10.27 -12.36
N GLU A 47 7.25 -9.55 -12.88
CA GLU A 47 8.48 -9.19 -12.17
C GLU A 47 8.23 -8.36 -10.90
N ALA A 48 7.12 -7.62 -10.83
CA ALA A 48 6.78 -6.78 -9.68
C ALA A 48 6.38 -7.62 -8.45
N GLN A 49 5.98 -8.88 -8.62
CA GLN A 49 5.46 -9.71 -7.53
C GLN A 49 6.49 -9.91 -6.40
N ALA A 50 7.75 -10.19 -6.73
CA ALA A 50 8.79 -10.40 -5.73
C ALA A 50 9.08 -9.12 -4.93
N GLU A 51 8.97 -7.95 -5.58
CA GLU A 51 9.16 -6.66 -4.92
C GLU A 51 7.97 -6.29 -4.04
N ILE A 52 6.74 -6.59 -4.48
CA ILE A 52 5.53 -6.44 -3.65
C ILE A 52 5.67 -7.23 -2.35
N ASP A 53 5.97 -8.53 -2.46
CA ASP A 53 6.12 -9.40 -1.29
C ASP A 53 7.26 -8.89 -0.36
N SER A 54 8.35 -8.36 -0.94
CA SER A 54 9.46 -7.75 -0.20
C SER A 54 9.05 -6.46 0.54
N ILE A 55 8.32 -5.54 -0.11
CA ILE A 55 7.84 -4.29 0.50
C ILE A 55 6.91 -4.58 1.67
N LEU A 56 5.95 -5.50 1.49
CA LEU A 56 4.99 -5.84 2.53
C LEU A 56 5.67 -6.50 3.74
N ALA A 57 6.68 -7.35 3.51
CA ALA A 57 7.47 -7.93 4.58
C ALA A 57 8.33 -6.88 5.33
N ALA A 58 9.00 -5.99 4.60
CA ALA A 58 9.87 -4.97 5.18
C ALA A 58 9.11 -3.90 5.97
N HIS A 59 7.85 -3.65 5.62
CA HIS A 59 6.99 -2.66 6.26
C HIS A 59 5.82 -3.27 7.05
N HIS A 60 5.94 -4.54 7.44
CA HIS A 60 4.89 -5.25 8.17
C HIS A 60 4.44 -4.48 9.43
N ASP A 61 5.38 -3.97 10.23
CA ASP A 61 5.05 -3.25 11.47
C ASP A 61 4.28 -1.95 11.18
N ALA A 62 4.66 -1.22 10.12
CA ALA A 62 3.94 -0.03 9.70
C ALA A 62 2.49 -0.37 9.28
N ILE A 63 2.30 -1.46 8.53
CA ILE A 63 0.97 -1.92 8.10
C ILE A 63 0.11 -2.28 9.32
N MET A 64 0.66 -3.04 10.28
CA MET A 64 -0.03 -3.41 11.52
C MET A 64 -0.38 -2.19 12.37
N ASN A 65 0.53 -1.24 12.47
CA ASN A 65 0.32 0.02 13.17
C ASN A 65 -0.83 0.82 12.56
N ILE A 66 -0.91 0.87 11.22
CA ILE A 66 -2.02 1.51 10.53
C ILE A 66 -3.32 0.76 10.84
N GLU A 67 -3.32 -0.58 10.75
CA GLU A 67 -4.48 -1.45 11.03
C GLU A 67 -5.05 -1.26 12.45
N HIS A 68 -4.17 -1.14 13.45
CA HIS A 68 -4.55 -0.89 14.84
C HIS A 68 -4.73 0.61 15.19
N ASN A 69 -4.77 1.51 14.20
CA ASN A 69 -4.86 2.95 14.39
C ASN A 69 -3.76 3.56 15.29
N ASN A 70 -2.61 2.89 15.39
CA ASN A 70 -1.42 3.33 16.12
C ASN A 70 -0.34 3.83 15.14
N ILE A 71 -0.68 4.82 14.33
CA ILE A 71 0.17 5.28 13.22
C ILE A 71 1.36 6.08 13.74
N GLU A 72 2.54 5.50 13.61
CA GLU A 72 3.82 6.17 13.83
C GLU A 72 4.26 6.88 12.54
N GLU A 73 4.58 8.17 12.63
CA GLU A 73 4.80 9.02 11.46
C GLU A 73 5.99 8.58 10.61
N GLU A 74 7.10 8.19 11.24
CA GLU A 74 8.33 7.82 10.54
C GLU A 74 8.16 6.50 9.76
N SER A 75 7.66 5.46 10.42
CA SER A 75 7.45 4.15 9.79
C SER A 75 6.38 4.21 8.70
N HIS A 76 5.32 5.01 8.89
CA HIS A 76 4.33 5.29 7.85
C HIS A 76 4.94 6.05 6.65
N ALA A 77 5.77 7.07 6.88
CA ALA A 77 6.40 7.84 5.80
C ALA A 77 7.34 6.96 4.95
N LEU A 78 8.13 6.09 5.59
CA LEU A 78 9.00 5.14 4.90
C LEU A 78 8.20 4.15 4.06
N PHE A 79 7.09 3.64 4.60
CA PHE A 79 6.19 2.75 3.87
C PHE A 79 5.58 3.44 2.63
N LEU A 80 5.09 4.67 2.76
CA LEU A 80 4.57 5.42 1.62
C LEU A 80 5.64 5.68 0.55
N GLU A 81 6.88 5.93 0.95
CA GLU A 81 7.97 6.12 -0.03
C GLU A 81 8.32 4.83 -0.76
N ALA A 82 8.29 3.68 -0.09
CA ALA A 82 8.46 2.38 -0.73
C ALA A 82 7.37 2.13 -1.80
N LEU A 83 6.10 2.41 -1.48
CA LEU A 83 5.00 2.31 -2.44
C LEU A 83 5.17 3.28 -3.62
N ARG A 84 5.60 4.52 -3.39
CA ARG A 84 5.87 5.48 -4.46
C ARG A 84 7.03 5.04 -5.34
N LYS A 85 8.08 4.48 -4.75
CA LYS A 85 9.21 3.93 -5.48
C LYS A 85 8.76 2.79 -6.39
N TRP A 86 8.06 1.81 -5.85
CA TRP A 86 7.46 0.74 -6.64
C TRP A 86 6.59 1.30 -7.78
N LYS A 87 5.74 2.29 -7.50
CA LYS A 87 4.90 2.91 -8.52
C LYS A 87 5.73 3.55 -9.65
N ARG A 88 6.83 4.22 -9.31
CA ARG A 88 7.76 4.78 -10.30
C ARG A 88 8.42 3.68 -11.12
N ASP A 89 8.96 2.66 -10.47
CA ASP A 89 9.77 1.63 -11.12
C ASP A 89 8.98 0.79 -12.14
N TYR A 90 7.66 0.63 -11.96
CA TYR A 90 6.81 -0.19 -12.84
C TYR A 90 5.80 0.59 -13.69
N PHE A 91 5.56 1.88 -13.46
CA PHE A 91 4.48 2.61 -14.16
C PHE A 91 4.87 4.00 -14.70
N LEU A 92 6.12 4.43 -14.51
CA LEU A 92 6.65 5.71 -15.03
C LEU A 92 7.99 5.49 -15.75
#